data_AF-X1AM69-F1
#
_entry.id   AF-X1AM69-F1
#
_cell.length_a   1.000
_cell.length_b   1.000
_cell.length_c   1.000
_cell.angle_alpha   90.00
_cell.angle_beta   90.00
_cell.angle_gamma   90.00
#
_symmetry.space_group_name_H-M   'P 1'
#
loop_
_entity.id
_entity.type
_entity.pdbx_description
1 polymer ?
#
loop_
_entity_poly.entity_id
_entity_poly.type
_entity_poly.pdbx_seq_one_letter_code
_entity_poly.pdbx_strand_id
1 'polypeptide(L)' 'MTKNKIKTSSYLFPRPVVLIGANINGKPNFEPLAYVSSIEDKPPLISIASYETHFTNIG' A
#
# COMPACT_ATOMS: atom_id res chain seq x y z
N MET A 1 -32.51 -4.52 -9.22
CA MET A 1 -31.51 -3.47 -8.92
C MET A 1 -30.67 -3.26 -10.18
N THR A 2 -30.71 -2.06 -10.77
CA THR A 2 -29.96 -1.74 -12.00
C THR A 2 -28.55 -1.30 -11.61
N LYS A 3 -27.52 -2.02 -12.09
CA LYS A 3 -26.12 -1.62 -11.87
C LYS A 3 -25.74 -0.53 -12.86
N ASN A 4 -25.18 0.57 -12.37
CA ASN A 4 -24.64 1.63 -13.20
C ASN A 4 -23.16 1.39 -13.47
N LYS A 5 -22.73 1.60 -14.72
CA LYS A 5 -21.32 1.55 -15.08
C LYS A 5 -20.61 2.75 -14.45
N ILE A 6 -19.54 2.47 -13.71
CA ILE A 6 -18.63 3.49 -13.18
C ILE A 6 -17.30 3.46 -13.94
N LYS A 7 -16.53 4.54 -13.88
CA LYS A 7 -15.16 4.58 -14.41
C LYS A 7 -14.32 3.52 -13.68
N THR A 8 -13.31 2.95 -14.32
CA THR A 8 -12.38 2.04 -13.62
C THR A 8 -11.45 2.84 -12.71
N SER A 9 -11.34 2.46 -11.45
CA SER A 9 -10.44 3.06 -10.46
C SER A 9 -10.20 2.07 -9.30
N SER A 10 -9.31 2.43 -8.38
CA SER A 10 -9.07 1.68 -7.15
C SER A 10 -10.17 2.00 -6.13
N TYR A 11 -11.26 1.23 -6.21
CA TYR A 11 -12.43 1.37 -5.33
C TYR A 11 -12.35 0.43 -4.12
N LEU A 12 -11.25 0.47 -3.37
CA LEU A 12 -11.17 -0.21 -2.07
C LEU A 12 -11.76 0.69 -0.99
N PHE A 13 -12.71 0.18 -0.21
CA PHE A 13 -13.36 0.90 0.89
C PHE A 13 -13.54 -0.02 2.10
N PRO A 14 -13.06 0.37 3.31
CA PRO A 14 -12.18 1.52 3.56
C PRO A 14 -10.77 1.28 3.01
N ARG A 15 -10.06 2.37 2.71
CA ARG A 15 -8.60 2.32 2.55
C ARG A 15 -7.96 2.63 3.90
N PRO A 16 -7.01 1.80 4.39
CA PRO A 16 -6.24 2.18 5.55
C PRO A 16 -5.35 3.39 5.22
N VAL A 17 -4.92 4.09 6.27
CA VAL A 17 -3.84 5.07 6.18
C VAL A 17 -2.76 4.60 7.14
N VAL A 18 -1.68 4.04 6.60
CA VAL A 18 -0.53 3.57 7.38
C VAL A 18 0.73 4.32 7.01
N LEU A 19 1.69 4.36 7.94
CA LEU A 19 3.01 4.93 7.72
C LEU A 19 4.03 3.79 7.57
N ILE A 20 4.58 3.62 6.37
CA ILE A 20 5.62 2.63 6.09
C ILE A 20 6.98 3.26 6.37
N GLY A 21 7.73 2.67 7.30
CA GLY A 21 9.09 3.09 7.62
C GLY A 21 10.13 2.22 6.90
N ALA A 22 11.15 2.85 6.32
CA ALA A 22 12.31 2.16 5.76
C ALA A 22 13.60 2.94 6.05
N ASN A 23 14.71 2.23 6.21
CA ASN A 23 16.03 2.85 6.28
C ASN A 23 16.66 2.84 4.89
N ILE A 24 16.78 4.00 4.27
CA ILE A 24 17.37 4.18 2.94
C ILE A 24 18.73 4.85 3.10
N ASN A 25 19.81 4.18 2.69
CA ASN A 25 21.19 4.70 2.80
C ASN A 25 21.54 5.20 4.21
N GLY A 26 21.13 4.46 5.25
CA GLY A 26 21.38 4.82 6.65
C GLY A 26 20.52 5.96 7.20
N LYS A 27 19.53 6.45 6.43
CA LYS A 27 18.58 7.48 6.86
C LYS A 27 17.16 6.90 7.01
N PRO A 28 16.44 7.20 8.10
CA PRO A 28 15.05 6.82 8.22
C PRO A 28 14.19 7.60 7.23
N ASN A 29 13.26 6.90 6.58
CA ASN A 29 12.26 7.46 5.69
C ASN A 29 10.87 6.91 6.03
N PHE A 30 9.84 7.71 5.81
CA PHE A 30 8.46 7.35 6.11
C PHE A 30 7.53 7.72 4.94
N GLU A 31 6.67 6.79 4.54
CA GLU A 31 5.73 6.96 3.44
C GLU A 31 4.29 6.65 3.86
N PRO A 32 3.33 7.55 3.63
CA PRO A 32 1.92 7.25 3.81
C PRO A 32 1.41 6.33 2.68
N LEU A 33 0.88 5.16 3.02
CA LEU A 33 0.37 4.19 2.05
C LEU A 33 -1.02 3.68 2.42
N ALA A 34 -1.80 3.42 1.37
CA ALA A 34 -3.15 2.86 1.45
C ALA A 34 -3.27 1.45 0.86
N TYR A 35 -2.32 1.04 0.01
CA TYR A 35 -2.31 -0.27 -0.63
C TYR A 35 -1.54 -1.26 0.24
N VAL A 36 -2.16 -1.61 1.37
CA VAL A 36 -1.61 -2.52 2.36
C VAL A 36 -2.68 -3.54 2.76
N SER A 37 -2.31 -4.82 2.81
CA SER A 37 -3.21 -5.90 3.20
C SER A 37 -2.50 -7.01 3.97
N SER A 38 -3.21 -7.68 4.86
CA SER A 38 -2.80 -8.97 5.42
C SER A 38 -2.92 -10.07 4.38
N ILE A 39 -1.93 -10.96 4.29
CA ILE A 39 -1.86 -12.02 3.27
C ILE A 39 -1.94 -13.41 3.88
N GLU A 40 -1.24 -13.66 4.98
CA GLU A 40 -1.12 -14.98 5.60
C GLU A 40 -1.10 -14.83 7.13
N ASP A 41 -1.62 -15.82 7.85
CA ASP A 41 -1.61 -15.85 9.31
C ASP A 41 -0.41 -16.63 9.87
N LYS A 42 0.05 -17.67 9.16
CA LYS A 42 1.19 -18.50 9.57
C LYS A 42 2.09 -18.94 8.39
N PRO A 43 3.22 -18.25 8.16
CA PRO A 43 3.73 -17.11 8.93
C PRO A 43 2.91 -15.84 8.67
N PRO A 44 2.83 -14.90 9.63
CA PRO A 44 2.12 -13.65 9.42
C PRO A 44 2.79 -12.82 8.33
N LEU A 45 2.08 -12.59 7.22
CA LEU A 45 2.58 -11.81 6.08
C LEU A 45 1.67 -10.61 5.78
N ILE A 46 2.30 -9.52 5.36
CA ILE A 46 1.62 -8.33 4.83
C ILE A 46 2.13 -8.02 3.42
N SER A 47 1.24 -7.53 2.57
CA SER A 47 1.59 -6.94 1.28
C SER A 47 1.61 -5.42 1.42
N ILE A 48 2.62 -4.80 0.82
CA ILE A 48 2.76 -3.35 0.68
C ILE A 48 3.05 -3.08 -0.78
N ALA A 49 2.18 -2.32 -1.46
CA ALA A 49 2.44 -1.87 -2.82
C ALA A 49 2.90 -0.40 -2.81
N SER A 50 4.20 -0.20 -3.01
CA SER A 50 4.82 1.11 -3.21
C SER A 50 5.20 1.29 -4.67
N TYR A 51 4.80 2.42 -5.28
CA TYR A 51 5.12 2.68 -6.68
C TYR A 51 6.62 2.94 -6.84
N GLU A 52 7.17 2.57 -8.00
CA GLU A 52 8.62 2.62 -8.29
C GLU A 52 9.23 4.02 -8.23
N THR A 53 8.40 5.07 -8.36
CA THR A 53 8.86 6.46 -8.27
C THR A 53 8.93 7.00 -6.84
N HIS A 54 8.48 6.23 -5.83
CA HIS A 54 8.53 6.65 -4.44
C HIS A 54 9.94 6.43 -3.87
N PHE A 55 10.45 7.40 -3.09
CA PHE A 55 11.80 7.32 -2.52
C PHE A 55 12.04 6.09 -1.62
N THR A 56 10.99 5.55 -1.00
CA THR A 56 11.05 4.30 -0.22
C THR A 56 11.34 3.09 -1.09
N ASN A 57 10.91 3.11 -2.36
CA ASN A 57 11.14 2.05 -3.33
C ASN A 57 12.41 2.35 -4.12
N ILE A 58 13.48 1.59 -3.86
CA ILE A 58 14.80 1.80 -4.46
C ILE A 58 15.01 1.03 -5.78
N GLY A 59 14.01 0.27 -6.25
CA GLY A 59 14.09 -0.55 -7.46
C GLY A 59 13.12 -1.72 -7.44
#